data_AF-A0A424HES9-F1
#
_entry.id   AF-A0A424HES9-F1
#
_cell.length_a   1.000
_cell.length_b   1.000
_cell.length_c   1.000
_cell.angle_alpha   90.00
_cell.angle_beta   90.00
_cell.angle_gamma   90.00
#
_symmetry.space_group_name_H-M   'P 1'
#
loop_
_entity.id
_entity.type
_entity.pdbx_description
1 polymer ?
#
loop_
_entity_poly.entity_id
_entity_poly.type
_entity_poly.pdbx_seq_one_letter_code
_entity_poly.pdbx_strand_id
1 'polypeptide(L)'
;MATKKKFLAKHGLEVNTLSGSTTTLTFPTADGTSGQVLQTDGSGNLTFASSGGAFLSLSDTPSSFSGQGGKLIQVNAAQNGLEFGASVTGQSSRDTFTGDGATTNFTLTQSYAGQNDILVFVDGVIQYPGTNFTVSGSTLAFTSAPSNTGRIEVFGTTPVASTVTPGDGTVTAAKLAASAYTRDIFTGNGSTATYNLSGDPGSQQAAFVFIGGVIQDPVTHYTMNLSGATKTITFTSNVANGAEALVIYGPVSTTGVPSDGTITFQKLAGSNFQTDTYTGNGSTTSYTLTQSVLTANHLFVTVAGVLQTPTSSYSASGTTLTFTAAPANSAAIVVRYYAGASFNVPTDNSVTSAKIVDGTITKTDLAFNPEDDAVALAIALG
;
A
#
# COMPACT_ATOMS: atom_id res chain seq x y z
N MET A 1 23.99 87.83 9.69
CA MET A 1 22.71 87.10 9.55
C MET A 1 22.82 86.19 8.34
N ALA A 2 22.94 84.87 8.55
CA ALA A 2 22.86 83.88 7.47
C ALA A 2 21.57 83.09 7.66
N THR A 3 20.57 83.36 6.82
CA THR A 3 19.26 82.72 6.85
C THR A 3 19.42 81.28 6.37
N LYS A 4 19.32 80.31 7.28
CA LYS A 4 19.26 78.89 6.91
C LYS A 4 17.99 78.65 6.08
N LYS A 5 18.13 78.53 4.77
CA LYS A 5 17.07 77.97 3.91
C LYS A 5 16.92 76.49 4.28
N LYS A 6 15.84 76.15 4.96
CA LYS A 6 15.36 74.76 5.06
C LYS A 6 14.99 74.31 3.66
N PHE A 7 15.82 73.47 3.04
CA PHE A 7 15.37 72.63 1.94
C PHE A 7 14.54 71.50 2.57
N LEU A 8 13.22 71.61 2.51
CA LEU A 8 12.37 70.42 2.66
C LEU A 8 12.52 69.63 1.37
N ALA A 9 13.36 68.59 1.38
CA ALA A 9 13.26 67.55 0.38
C ALA A 9 11.89 66.89 0.58
N LYS A 10 10.92 67.25 -0.28
CA LYS A 10 9.68 66.49 -0.41
C LYS A 10 10.11 65.06 -0.73
N HIS A 11 9.82 64.11 0.16
CA HIS A 11 10.08 62.69 -0.04
C HIS A 11 9.20 62.17 -1.19
N GLY A 12 9.62 62.49 -2.41
CA GLY A 12 8.98 62.16 -3.67
C GLY A 12 10.02 62.25 -4.76
N LEU A 13 11.12 61.50 -4.60
CA LEU A 13 11.89 61.08 -5.76
C LEU A 13 11.11 59.92 -6.36
N GLU A 14 10.31 60.19 -7.40
CA GLU A 14 9.90 59.14 -8.33
C GLU A 14 11.16 58.67 -9.05
N VAL A 15 11.75 57.58 -8.57
CA VAL A 15 12.73 56.81 -9.35
C VAL A 15 11.99 55.59 -9.87
N ASN A 16 11.12 55.81 -10.86
CA ASN A 16 10.79 54.76 -11.81
C ASN A 16 11.75 54.92 -13.00
N THR A 17 12.97 54.41 -12.86
CA THR A 17 14.00 54.46 -13.92
C THR A 17 14.01 53.19 -14.78
N LEU A 18 13.01 52.33 -14.71
CA LEU A 18 12.84 51.27 -15.70
C LEU A 18 12.00 51.78 -16.86
N SER A 19 12.69 52.06 -17.97
CA SER A 19 12.07 52.38 -19.26
C SER A 19 11.04 51.30 -19.62
N GLY A 20 9.75 51.66 -19.63
CA GLY A 20 8.64 50.76 -20.02
C GLY A 20 7.58 50.47 -18.94
N SER A 21 7.75 50.93 -17.69
CA SER A 21 6.71 50.78 -16.67
C SER A 21 5.66 51.91 -16.79
N THR A 22 4.41 51.56 -17.11
CA THR A 22 3.28 52.50 -17.29
C THR A 22 2.43 52.70 -16.03
N THR A 23 2.81 52.08 -14.91
CA THR A 23 2.01 52.07 -13.68
C THR A 23 2.75 52.76 -12.54
N THR A 24 2.15 53.81 -11.98
CA THR A 24 2.65 54.49 -10.78
C THR A 24 2.40 53.60 -9.56
N LEU A 25 3.47 53.27 -8.82
CA LEU A 25 3.34 52.62 -7.52
C LEU A 25 3.23 53.68 -6.42
N THR A 26 2.13 53.66 -5.68
CA THR A 26 1.90 54.53 -4.52
C THR A 26 2.38 53.82 -3.26
N PHE A 27 3.44 54.32 -2.63
CA PHE A 27 3.95 53.76 -1.36
C PHE A 27 3.12 54.22 -0.15
N PRO A 28 3.03 53.41 0.93
CA PRO A 28 2.46 53.84 2.19
C PRO A 28 3.16 55.09 2.74
N THR A 29 2.41 55.96 3.40
CA THR A 29 2.94 57.20 4.00
C THR A 29 3.56 57.01 5.39
N ALA A 30 3.58 55.78 5.90
CA ALA A 30 4.14 55.40 7.19
C ALA A 30 4.88 54.08 7.08
N ASP A 31 5.91 53.87 7.90
CA ASP A 31 6.67 52.62 7.98
C ASP A 31 5.80 51.46 8.48
N GLY A 32 6.10 50.24 8.01
CA GLY A 32 5.52 49.01 8.51
C GLY A 32 6.10 48.58 9.85
N THR A 33 5.42 47.65 10.51
CA THR A 33 5.93 46.95 11.70
C THR A 33 6.81 45.76 11.30
N SER A 34 7.66 45.30 12.22
CA SER A 34 8.54 44.13 11.98
C SER A 34 7.72 42.91 11.56
N GLY A 35 8.12 42.25 10.46
CA GLY A 35 7.43 41.07 9.91
C GLY A 35 6.34 41.37 8.87
N GLN A 36 6.08 42.65 8.56
CA GLN A 36 5.18 43.04 7.47
C GLN A 36 5.89 43.05 6.10
N VAL A 37 5.10 42.84 5.04
CA VAL A 37 5.48 42.93 3.64
C VAL A 37 4.71 44.06 2.96
N LEU A 38 5.26 44.62 1.89
CA LEU A 38 4.52 45.51 1.00
C LEU A 38 3.71 44.66 0.00
N GLN A 39 2.38 44.75 0.09
CA GLN A 39 1.45 44.10 -0.83
C GLN A 39 0.84 45.13 -1.79
N THR A 40 0.68 44.75 -3.06
CA THR A 40 -0.02 45.54 -4.08
C THR A 40 -1.49 45.12 -4.18
N ASP A 41 -2.39 46.07 -4.44
CA ASP A 41 -3.82 45.84 -4.76
C ASP A 41 -4.07 45.48 -6.24
N GLY A 42 -3.01 45.37 -7.04
CA GLY A 42 -3.10 45.16 -8.50
C GLY A 42 -3.44 46.42 -9.30
N SER A 43 -3.72 47.55 -8.63
CA SER A 43 -4.02 48.86 -9.23
C SER A 43 -2.92 49.90 -8.95
N GLY A 44 -1.81 49.49 -8.36
CA GLY A 44 -0.63 50.32 -8.12
C GLY A 44 -0.52 50.88 -6.70
N ASN A 45 -1.45 50.59 -5.79
CA ASN A 45 -1.30 51.01 -4.39
C ASN A 45 -0.59 49.92 -3.59
N LEU A 46 0.46 50.32 -2.87
CA LEU A 46 1.19 49.45 -1.95
C LEU A 46 0.70 49.69 -0.52
N THR A 47 0.52 48.61 0.24
CA THR A 47 0.13 48.64 1.67
C THR A 47 1.00 47.68 2.47
N PHE A 48 1.28 48.00 3.74
CA PHE A 48 1.93 47.04 4.64
C PHE A 48 0.90 46.01 5.10
N ALA A 49 1.12 44.75 4.75
CA ALA A 49 0.34 43.62 5.21
C ALA A 49 1.23 42.71 6.07
N SER A 50 0.64 41.98 7.01
CA SER A 50 1.34 40.87 7.66
C SER A 50 1.86 39.93 6.57
N SER A 51 3.16 39.58 6.58
CA SER A 51 3.56 38.39 5.83
C SER A 51 2.69 37.25 6.33
N GLY A 52 2.08 36.46 5.44
CA GLY A 52 1.30 35.29 5.81
C GLY A 52 2.22 34.24 6.45
N GLY A 53 2.71 34.50 7.65
CA GLY A 53 3.64 33.66 8.39
C GLY A 53 2.92 32.59 9.19
N ALA A 54 1.60 32.72 9.34
CA ALA A 54 0.76 31.74 9.99
C ALA A 54 -0.05 30.96 8.94
N PHE A 55 -0.06 29.64 9.08
CA PHE A 55 -0.81 28.74 8.21
C PHE A 55 -2.27 29.19 7.97
N LEU A 56 -2.98 29.63 9.02
CA LEU A 56 -4.37 30.10 8.95
C LEU A 56 -4.61 31.39 8.13
N SER A 57 -3.54 32.09 7.75
CA SER A 57 -3.62 33.32 6.94
C SER A 57 -3.56 33.05 5.43
N LEU A 58 -3.38 31.79 5.04
CA LEU A 58 -3.39 31.37 3.64
C LEU A 58 -4.84 31.19 3.15
N SER A 59 -5.13 31.71 1.96
CA SER A 59 -6.49 31.73 1.39
C SER A 59 -7.04 30.36 1.01
N ASP A 60 -6.16 29.38 0.84
CA ASP A 60 -6.44 28.00 0.45
C ASP A 60 -6.34 27.03 1.63
N THR A 61 -6.41 27.54 2.86
CA THR A 61 -6.35 26.73 4.09
C THR A 61 -7.54 27.01 5.00
N PRO A 62 -7.85 26.12 5.97
CA PRO A 62 -8.87 26.42 6.96
C PRO A 62 -8.43 27.58 7.86
N SER A 63 -9.36 28.48 8.18
CA SER A 63 -9.08 29.73 8.92
C SER A 63 -9.07 29.58 10.45
N SER A 64 -9.19 28.36 10.98
CA SER A 64 -9.18 28.11 12.43
C SER A 64 -8.67 26.72 12.80
N PHE A 65 -7.90 26.63 13.89
CA PHE A 65 -7.53 25.37 14.54
C PHE A 65 -8.59 24.86 15.54
N SER A 66 -9.58 25.69 15.91
CA SER A 66 -10.59 25.30 16.89
C SER A 66 -11.39 24.09 16.39
N GLY A 67 -11.44 23.03 17.20
CA GLY A 67 -12.09 21.76 16.84
C GLY A 67 -11.30 20.85 15.89
N GLN A 68 -10.05 21.16 15.59
CA GLN A 68 -9.21 20.42 14.63
C GLN A 68 -8.07 19.61 15.30
N GLY A 69 -8.13 19.44 16.63
CA GLY A 69 -7.12 18.68 17.38
C GLY A 69 -6.98 17.24 16.87
N GLY A 70 -5.74 16.80 16.62
CA GLY A 70 -5.42 15.45 16.17
C GLY A 70 -5.61 15.18 14.67
N LYS A 71 -6.03 16.18 13.89
CA LYS A 71 -6.19 16.06 12.43
C LYS A 71 -4.88 16.31 11.69
N LEU A 72 -4.76 15.76 10.48
CA LEU A 72 -3.66 16.01 9.55
C LEU A 72 -4.05 17.10 8.56
N ILE A 73 -3.05 17.78 7.99
CA ILE A 73 -3.26 18.62 6.83
C ILE A 73 -3.30 17.71 5.60
N GLN A 74 -4.36 17.81 4.80
CA GLN A 74 -4.51 17.07 3.55
C GLN A 74 -5.02 17.99 2.45
N VAL A 75 -4.85 17.60 1.20
CA VAL A 75 -5.51 18.27 0.06
C VAL A 75 -6.99 17.88 0.09
N ASN A 76 -7.88 18.86 -0.09
CA ASN A 76 -9.32 18.60 -0.10
C ASN A 76 -9.75 17.80 -1.34
N ALA A 77 -10.95 17.22 -1.30
CA ALA A 77 -11.46 16.37 -2.38
C ALA A 77 -11.57 17.09 -3.75
N ALA A 78 -11.74 18.42 -3.74
CA ALA A 78 -11.80 19.24 -4.95
C ALA A 78 -10.42 19.66 -5.48
N GLN A 79 -9.33 19.25 -4.81
CA GLN A 79 -7.94 19.56 -5.16
C GLN A 79 -7.63 21.07 -5.30
N ASN A 80 -8.40 21.93 -4.64
CA ASN A 80 -8.29 23.38 -4.78
C ASN A 80 -7.86 24.09 -3.47
N GLY A 81 -7.46 23.31 -2.46
CA GLY A 81 -6.95 23.82 -1.20
C GLY A 81 -6.59 22.70 -0.24
N LEU A 82 -6.16 23.09 0.94
CA LEU A 82 -5.86 22.22 2.07
C LEU A 82 -7.03 22.20 3.06
N GLU A 83 -7.21 21.09 3.73
CA GLU A 83 -8.18 20.91 4.81
C GLU A 83 -7.58 20.13 5.98
N PHE A 84 -8.23 20.19 7.14
CA PHE A 84 -7.90 19.34 8.27
C PHE A 84 -8.68 18.02 8.16
N GLY A 85 -7.98 16.95 7.76
CA GLY A 85 -8.51 15.61 7.61
C GLY A 85 -8.30 14.73 8.84
N ALA A 86 -9.13 13.71 9.01
CA ALA A 86 -8.92 12.73 10.06
C ALA A 86 -7.59 11.98 9.84
N SER A 87 -6.77 11.86 10.88
CA SER A 87 -5.64 10.94 10.87
C SER A 87 -6.18 9.51 10.96
N VAL A 88 -6.20 8.78 9.84
CA VAL A 88 -6.56 7.34 9.88
C VAL A 88 -5.28 6.53 9.97
N THR A 89 -4.75 6.42 11.19
CA THR A 89 -3.75 5.41 11.48
C THR A 89 -4.50 4.13 11.84
N GLY A 90 -4.28 3.03 11.11
CA GLY A 90 -4.70 1.71 11.56
C GLY A 90 -3.98 1.43 12.87
N GLN A 91 -4.70 1.54 13.99
CA GLN A 91 -4.12 1.36 15.31
C GLN A 91 -4.72 0.11 15.93
N SER A 92 -3.84 -0.81 16.36
CA SER A 92 -4.24 -1.84 17.32
C SER A 92 -4.52 -1.15 18.64
N SER A 93 -5.77 -1.19 19.09
CA SER A 93 -6.22 -0.65 20.37
C SER A 93 -6.52 -1.79 21.33
N ARG A 94 -6.27 -1.54 22.62
CA ARG A 94 -6.65 -2.40 23.73
C ARG A 94 -7.39 -1.57 24.76
N ASP A 95 -8.63 -1.97 25.07
CA ASP A 95 -9.38 -1.43 26.20
C ASP A 95 -9.43 -2.46 27.34
N THR A 96 -9.49 -1.98 28.58
CA THR A 96 -9.63 -2.84 29.76
C THR A 96 -10.66 -2.24 30.71
N PHE A 97 -11.58 -3.08 31.17
CA PHE A 97 -12.63 -2.70 32.12
C PHE A 97 -12.71 -3.72 33.27
N THR A 98 -13.46 -3.36 34.31
CA THR A 98 -13.80 -4.26 35.42
C THR A 98 -15.31 -4.36 35.52
N GLY A 99 -15.84 -5.57 35.48
CA GLY A 99 -17.26 -5.83 35.70
C GLY A 99 -17.65 -5.53 37.15
N ASP A 100 -18.87 -5.04 37.33
CA ASP A 100 -19.49 -4.76 38.63
C ASP A 100 -20.69 -5.70 38.92
N GLY A 101 -21.00 -6.61 38.00
CA GLY A 101 -22.16 -7.49 38.06
C GLY A 101 -23.48 -6.85 37.63
N ALA A 102 -23.50 -5.58 37.20
CA ALA A 102 -24.73 -4.86 36.82
C ALA A 102 -24.62 -4.14 35.46
N THR A 103 -23.47 -3.57 35.14
CA THR A 103 -23.23 -2.79 33.92
C THR A 103 -23.05 -3.71 32.72
N THR A 104 -23.82 -3.45 31.66
CA THR A 104 -23.73 -4.20 30.40
C THR A 104 -23.04 -3.41 29.29
N ASN A 105 -22.99 -2.07 29.38
CA ASN A 105 -22.47 -1.22 28.32
C ASN A 105 -21.17 -0.55 28.76
N PHE A 106 -20.14 -0.67 27.93
CA PHE A 106 -18.82 -0.10 28.14
C PHE A 106 -18.46 0.76 26.93
N THR A 107 -17.90 1.95 27.17
CA THR A 107 -17.42 2.84 26.10
C THR A 107 -15.96 2.50 25.80
N LEU A 108 -15.72 2.00 24.58
CA LEU A 108 -14.40 1.74 24.01
C LEU A 108 -13.71 3.07 23.67
N THR A 109 -12.37 3.06 23.69
CA THR A 109 -11.58 4.24 23.31
C THR A 109 -11.75 4.56 21.83
N GLN A 110 -11.93 3.53 20.98
CA GLN A 110 -12.08 3.66 19.53
C GLN A 110 -13.47 3.25 19.06
N SER A 111 -13.88 3.80 17.92
CA SER A 111 -15.03 3.32 17.17
C SER A 111 -14.60 2.22 16.19
N TYR A 112 -15.38 1.15 16.13
CA TYR A 112 -15.15 0.02 15.22
C TYR A 112 -16.27 -0.05 14.18
N ALA A 113 -15.95 -0.56 12.98
CA ALA A 113 -16.94 -0.66 11.90
C ALA A 113 -17.98 -1.76 12.20
N GLY A 114 -17.59 -2.79 12.96
CA GLY A 114 -18.51 -3.77 13.51
C GLY A 114 -17.92 -4.65 14.62
N GLN A 115 -18.78 -5.43 15.26
CA GLN A 115 -18.43 -6.33 16.37
C GLN A 115 -17.42 -7.43 16.03
N ASN A 116 -17.19 -7.71 14.75
CA ASN A 116 -16.21 -8.69 14.28
C ASN A 116 -14.80 -8.09 14.16
N ASP A 117 -14.65 -6.77 14.31
CA ASP A 117 -13.35 -6.09 14.27
C ASP A 117 -12.63 -6.13 15.64
N ILE A 118 -13.28 -6.71 16.65
CA ILE A 118 -12.75 -6.82 18.01
C ILE A 118 -12.79 -8.25 18.55
N LEU A 119 -11.86 -8.54 19.46
CA LEU A 119 -11.84 -9.71 20.33
C LEU A 119 -12.13 -9.24 21.75
N VAL A 120 -13.06 -9.92 22.43
CA VAL A 120 -13.45 -9.58 23.81
C VAL A 120 -13.24 -10.79 24.71
N PHE A 121 -12.62 -10.57 25.87
CA PHE A 121 -12.40 -11.56 26.91
C PHE A 121 -13.02 -11.08 28.23
N VAL A 122 -13.57 -12.01 29.01
CA VAL A 122 -13.96 -11.80 30.42
C VAL A 122 -13.25 -12.86 31.25
N ASP A 123 -12.42 -12.44 32.21
CA ASP A 123 -11.57 -13.31 33.03
C ASP A 123 -10.72 -14.30 32.20
N GLY A 124 -10.26 -13.85 31.04
CA GLY A 124 -9.48 -14.65 30.09
C GLY A 124 -10.31 -15.60 29.20
N VAL A 125 -11.63 -15.65 29.38
CA VAL A 125 -12.55 -16.44 28.54
C VAL A 125 -13.05 -15.61 27.38
N ILE A 126 -12.87 -16.10 26.15
CA ILE A 126 -13.33 -15.42 24.93
C ILE A 126 -14.86 -15.29 24.90
N GLN A 127 -15.35 -14.15 24.44
CA GLN A 127 -16.75 -13.84 24.27
C GLN A 127 -17.08 -13.82 22.77
N TYR A 128 -18.23 -14.35 22.38
CA TYR A 128 -18.63 -14.46 20.99
C TYR A 128 -19.50 -13.26 20.55
N PRO A 129 -19.15 -12.57 19.45
CA PRO A 129 -19.97 -11.48 18.91
C PRO A 129 -21.40 -11.96 18.59
N GLY A 130 -22.41 -11.13 18.86
CA GLY A 130 -23.83 -11.41 18.68
C GLY A 130 -24.45 -12.34 19.73
N THR A 131 -23.64 -13.14 20.42
CA THR A 131 -24.12 -14.06 21.48
C THR A 131 -23.85 -13.48 22.88
N ASN A 132 -22.60 -13.08 23.13
CA ASN A 132 -22.17 -12.55 24.42
C ASN A 132 -22.09 -11.02 24.43
N PHE A 133 -21.87 -10.41 23.26
CA PHE A 133 -21.82 -8.94 23.12
C PHE A 133 -22.18 -8.45 21.72
N THR A 134 -22.51 -7.17 21.59
CA THR A 134 -22.62 -6.43 20.32
C THR A 134 -21.77 -5.16 20.37
N VAL A 135 -21.48 -4.56 19.20
CA VAL A 135 -20.74 -3.30 19.09
C VAL A 135 -21.44 -2.36 18.12
N SER A 136 -21.60 -1.10 18.52
CA SER A 136 -22.04 -0.01 17.64
C SER A 136 -21.25 1.25 17.94
N GLY A 137 -20.51 1.76 16.94
CA GLY A 137 -19.57 2.85 17.14
C GLY A 137 -18.52 2.48 18.19
N SER A 138 -18.46 3.24 19.29
CA SER A 138 -17.58 3.00 20.44
C SER A 138 -18.26 2.26 21.60
N THR A 139 -19.50 1.79 21.45
CA THR A 139 -20.19 1.10 22.56
C THR A 139 -20.03 -0.41 22.40
N LEU A 140 -19.41 -1.05 23.39
CA LEU A 140 -19.46 -2.50 23.63
C LEU A 140 -20.64 -2.81 24.55
N ALA A 141 -21.58 -3.64 24.12
CA ALA A 141 -22.75 -4.02 24.92
C ALA A 141 -22.77 -5.53 25.14
N PHE A 142 -22.61 -5.98 26.38
CA PHE A 142 -22.76 -7.38 26.77
C PHE A 142 -24.25 -7.77 26.87
N THR A 143 -24.57 -9.02 26.52
CA THR A 143 -25.92 -9.59 26.67
C THR A 143 -26.26 -9.96 28.11
N SER A 144 -25.23 -10.09 28.97
CA SER A 144 -25.34 -10.26 30.42
C SER A 144 -24.20 -9.51 31.10
N ALA A 145 -24.47 -8.87 32.25
CA ALA A 145 -23.46 -8.08 32.95
C ALA A 145 -22.28 -8.98 33.37
N PRO A 146 -21.03 -8.62 33.01
CA PRO A 146 -19.85 -9.32 33.50
C PRO A 146 -19.82 -9.33 35.03
N SER A 147 -19.36 -10.44 35.62
CA SER A 147 -19.33 -10.64 37.08
C SER A 147 -18.59 -9.52 37.80
N ASN A 148 -18.99 -9.25 39.05
CA ASN A 148 -18.29 -8.29 39.90
C ASN A 148 -16.80 -8.68 40.00
N THR A 149 -15.91 -7.71 39.79
CA THR A 149 -14.45 -7.84 39.68
C THR A 149 -13.94 -8.58 38.45
N GLY A 150 -14.82 -9.04 37.56
CA GLY A 150 -14.43 -9.74 36.33
C GLY A 150 -13.65 -8.83 35.40
N ARG A 151 -12.46 -9.24 34.97
CA ARG A 151 -11.59 -8.44 34.10
C ARG A 151 -12.06 -8.56 32.65
N ILE A 152 -12.38 -7.42 32.04
CA ILE A 152 -12.79 -7.35 30.64
C ILE A 152 -11.60 -6.83 29.83
N GLU A 153 -11.18 -7.56 28.80
CA GLU A 153 -10.13 -7.14 27.87
C GLU A 153 -10.68 -7.12 26.45
N VAL A 154 -10.53 -5.98 25.77
CA VAL A 154 -10.98 -5.80 24.39
C VAL A 154 -9.78 -5.46 23.53
N PHE A 155 -9.65 -6.14 22.41
CA PHE A 155 -8.61 -5.89 21.41
C PHE A 155 -9.29 -5.60 20.10
N GLY A 156 -8.91 -4.54 19.41
CA GLY A 156 -9.46 -4.24 18.11
C GLY A 156 -8.46 -3.57 17.19
N THR A 157 -8.62 -3.78 15.90
CA THR A 157 -7.90 -3.05 14.86
C THR A 157 -8.88 -2.10 14.20
N THR A 158 -8.59 -0.80 14.15
CA THR A 158 -9.38 0.11 13.31
C THR A 158 -9.10 -0.20 11.84
N PRO A 159 -10.11 -0.11 10.94
CA PRO A 159 -9.87 -0.24 9.51
C PRO A 159 -8.80 0.76 9.06
N VAL A 160 -7.82 0.29 8.31
CA VAL A 160 -6.91 1.17 7.59
C VAL A 160 -7.73 1.80 6.47
N ALA A 161 -8.06 3.09 6.55
CA ALA A 161 -8.54 3.82 5.38
C ALA A 161 -7.31 4.14 4.50
N SER A 162 -6.76 3.11 3.86
CA SER A 162 -5.84 3.32 2.74
C SER A 162 -6.70 3.66 1.53
N THR A 163 -6.76 4.92 1.15
CA THR A 163 -7.16 5.30 -0.21
C THR A 163 -6.09 4.78 -1.17
N VAL A 164 -6.24 3.54 -1.65
CA VAL A 164 -5.37 2.93 -2.68
C VAL A 164 -5.84 3.30 -4.10
N THR A 165 -6.26 4.54 -4.28
CA THR A 165 -6.48 5.08 -5.63
C THR A 165 -5.30 5.99 -5.91
N PRO A 166 -4.46 5.70 -6.92
CA PRO A 166 -3.47 6.67 -7.38
C PRO A 166 -4.19 7.99 -7.64
N GLY A 167 -3.76 9.06 -6.99
CA GLY A 167 -4.31 10.39 -7.24
C GLY A 167 -4.10 10.78 -8.71
N ASP A 168 -4.94 11.68 -9.21
CA ASP A 168 -4.80 12.19 -10.58
C ASP A 168 -3.37 12.72 -10.82
N GLY A 169 -2.78 12.40 -11.97
CA GLY A 169 -1.42 12.81 -12.34
C GLY A 169 -0.29 12.09 -11.58
N THR A 170 -0.60 11.21 -10.62
CA THR A 170 0.45 10.48 -9.88
C THR A 170 1.11 9.37 -10.71
N VAL A 171 0.52 8.93 -11.82
CA VAL A 171 1.18 8.05 -12.81
C VAL A 171 1.86 8.92 -13.86
N THR A 172 3.17 9.11 -13.71
CA THR A 172 3.99 9.87 -14.67
C THR A 172 4.61 8.94 -15.70
N ALA A 173 5.15 9.48 -16.80
CA ALA A 173 5.90 8.70 -17.79
C ALA A 173 7.08 7.94 -17.18
N ALA A 174 7.69 8.42 -16.08
CA ALA A 174 8.74 7.67 -15.37
C ALA A 174 8.22 6.43 -14.64
N LYS A 175 6.91 6.39 -14.34
CA LYS A 175 6.19 5.23 -13.79
C LYS A 175 5.63 4.32 -14.89
N LEU A 176 5.76 4.73 -16.15
CA LEU A 176 5.43 3.95 -17.35
C LEU A 176 6.73 3.68 -18.11
N ALA A 177 7.39 2.56 -17.84
CA ALA A 177 8.62 2.22 -18.57
C ALA A 177 8.37 2.29 -20.08
N ALA A 178 9.21 3.00 -20.84
CA ALA A 178 9.05 3.14 -22.29
C ALA A 178 9.04 1.78 -23.01
N SER A 179 9.74 0.79 -22.45
CA SER A 179 9.75 -0.61 -22.89
C SER A 179 8.47 -1.38 -22.60
N ALA A 180 7.47 -0.77 -21.94
CA ALA A 180 6.24 -1.44 -21.58
C ALA A 180 5.22 -1.48 -22.72
N TYR A 181 5.43 -0.69 -23.79
CA TYR A 181 4.58 -0.70 -24.97
C TYR A 181 5.06 -1.75 -25.97
N THR A 182 4.15 -2.62 -26.38
CA THR A 182 4.35 -3.62 -27.42
C THR A 182 4.00 -3.02 -28.78
N ARG A 183 4.79 -3.37 -29.80
CA ARG A 183 4.50 -3.06 -31.20
C ARG A 183 4.47 -4.34 -32.02
N ASP A 184 3.33 -4.60 -32.64
CA ASP A 184 3.20 -5.64 -33.66
C ASP A 184 3.18 -5.00 -35.05
N ILE A 185 4.00 -5.54 -35.95
CA ILE A 185 4.08 -5.10 -37.34
C ILE A 185 3.78 -6.30 -38.24
N PHE A 186 2.84 -6.11 -39.16
CA PHE A 186 2.46 -7.12 -40.13
C PHE A 186 2.58 -6.57 -41.55
N THR A 187 2.97 -7.41 -42.51
CA THR A 187 2.94 -7.07 -43.93
C THR A 187 1.79 -7.81 -44.60
N GLY A 188 0.87 -7.07 -45.21
CA GLY A 188 -0.27 -7.62 -45.91
C GLY A 188 0.14 -8.40 -47.16
N ASN A 189 -0.58 -9.49 -47.43
CA ASN A 189 -0.42 -10.31 -48.63
C ASN A 189 -1.63 -10.19 -49.58
N GLY A 190 -2.57 -9.29 -49.30
CA GLY A 190 -3.81 -9.11 -50.06
C GLY A 190 -4.91 -10.15 -49.78
N SER A 191 -4.62 -11.19 -48.99
CA SER A 191 -5.56 -12.31 -48.73
C SER A 191 -5.85 -12.55 -47.25
N THR A 192 -5.16 -11.85 -46.33
CA THR A 192 -5.25 -12.09 -44.88
C THR A 192 -5.82 -10.86 -44.16
N ALA A 193 -6.88 -11.09 -43.38
CA ALA A 193 -7.51 -10.06 -42.54
C ALA A 193 -7.22 -10.24 -41.04
N THR A 194 -6.79 -11.43 -40.60
CA THR A 194 -6.57 -11.74 -39.17
C THR A 194 -5.10 -12.01 -38.88
N TYR A 195 -4.60 -11.40 -37.81
CA TYR A 195 -3.19 -11.48 -37.38
C TYR A 195 -3.11 -11.79 -35.88
N ASN A 196 -2.11 -12.56 -35.49
CA ASN A 196 -1.82 -12.84 -34.08
C ASN A 196 -1.04 -11.66 -33.48
N LEU A 197 -1.45 -11.22 -32.31
CA LEU A 197 -0.74 -10.23 -31.52
C LEU A 197 0.31 -10.91 -30.65
N SER A 198 1.45 -10.24 -30.40
CA SER A 198 2.53 -10.78 -29.55
C SER A 198 2.24 -10.68 -28.05
N GLY A 199 1.23 -9.91 -27.66
CA GLY A 199 0.75 -9.77 -26.30
C GLY A 199 -0.74 -9.49 -26.22
N ASP A 200 -1.22 -9.29 -25.00
CA ASP A 200 -2.59 -8.87 -24.74
C ASP A 200 -2.64 -7.33 -24.69
N PRO A 201 -3.45 -6.65 -25.52
CA PRO A 201 -3.74 -5.23 -25.40
C PRO A 201 -4.68 -4.87 -24.23
N GLY A 202 -5.34 -5.86 -23.62
CA GLY A 202 -6.26 -5.71 -22.49
C GLY A 202 -7.66 -5.30 -22.90
N SER A 203 -7.79 -4.40 -23.87
CA SER A 203 -9.07 -4.10 -24.52
C SER A 203 -8.84 -3.70 -25.97
N GLN A 204 -9.89 -3.85 -26.79
CA GLN A 204 -9.86 -3.39 -28.17
C GLN A 204 -9.70 -1.86 -28.29
N GLN A 205 -10.13 -1.10 -27.27
CA GLN A 205 -10.01 0.37 -27.25
C GLN A 205 -8.64 0.86 -26.81
N ALA A 206 -7.80 -0.02 -26.24
CA ALA A 206 -6.49 0.35 -25.71
C ALA A 206 -5.38 0.40 -26.78
N ALA A 207 -5.64 -0.11 -27.99
CA ALA A 207 -4.65 -0.18 -29.06
C ALA A 207 -4.77 0.98 -30.04
N PHE A 208 -3.62 1.51 -30.48
CA PHE A 208 -3.52 2.35 -31.67
C PHE A 208 -3.17 1.47 -32.86
N VAL A 209 -3.98 1.55 -33.92
CA VAL A 209 -3.88 0.67 -35.09
C VAL A 209 -3.76 1.50 -36.35
N PHE A 210 -2.79 1.16 -37.20
CA PHE A 210 -2.53 1.84 -38.47
C PHE A 210 -2.43 0.83 -39.61
N ILE A 211 -2.92 1.18 -40.80
CA ILE A 211 -2.64 0.47 -42.06
C ILE A 211 -2.07 1.47 -43.06
N GLY A 212 -0.87 1.22 -43.57
CA GLY A 212 -0.20 2.13 -44.51
C GLY A 212 -0.05 3.56 -43.97
N GLY A 213 0.07 3.71 -42.64
CA GLY A 213 0.12 5.00 -41.94
C GLY A 213 -1.25 5.63 -41.62
N VAL A 214 -2.36 5.03 -42.03
CA VAL A 214 -3.72 5.54 -41.76
C VAL A 214 -4.29 4.91 -40.50
N ILE A 215 -4.73 5.73 -39.55
CA ILE A 215 -5.36 5.28 -38.30
C ILE A 215 -6.64 4.49 -38.59
N GLN A 216 -6.86 3.41 -37.84
CA GLN A 216 -8.03 2.57 -37.91
C GLN A 216 -8.86 2.74 -36.64
N ASP A 217 -10.16 3.00 -36.79
CA ASP A 217 -11.05 3.09 -35.64
C ASP A 217 -11.44 1.69 -35.13
N PRO A 218 -11.42 1.46 -33.81
CA PRO A 218 -11.90 0.20 -33.24
C PRO A 218 -13.38 -0.01 -33.56
N VAL A 219 -13.77 -1.28 -33.71
CA VAL A 219 -15.14 -1.76 -34.01
C VAL A 219 -15.56 -1.53 -35.46
N THR A 220 -15.24 -0.38 -36.05
CA THR A 220 -15.62 -0.06 -37.44
C THR A 220 -14.61 -0.59 -38.46
N HIS A 221 -13.32 -0.59 -38.14
CA HIS A 221 -12.26 -1.05 -39.06
C HIS A 221 -11.59 -2.36 -38.62
N TYR A 222 -11.68 -2.68 -37.34
CA TYR A 222 -11.17 -3.95 -36.82
C TYR A 222 -11.91 -4.40 -35.55
N THR A 223 -11.78 -5.68 -35.27
CA THR A 223 -12.14 -6.30 -34.00
C THR A 223 -10.93 -7.02 -33.41
N MET A 224 -10.92 -7.27 -32.10
CA MET A 224 -9.90 -8.07 -31.44
C MET A 224 -10.52 -9.24 -30.67
N ASN A 225 -9.94 -10.42 -30.80
CA ASN A 225 -10.24 -11.54 -29.92
C ASN A 225 -9.18 -11.62 -28.82
N LEU A 226 -9.58 -11.21 -27.61
CA LEU A 226 -8.70 -11.16 -26.44
C LEU A 226 -8.96 -12.29 -25.44
N SER A 227 -9.88 -13.20 -25.75
CA SER A 227 -10.35 -14.24 -24.81
C SER A 227 -9.52 -15.53 -24.84
N GLY A 228 -8.80 -15.80 -25.93
CA GLY A 228 -8.00 -17.01 -26.13
C GLY A 228 -6.56 -16.90 -25.64
N ALA A 229 -5.82 -18.01 -25.64
CA ALA A 229 -4.38 -18.03 -25.35
C ALA A 229 -3.58 -17.20 -26.36
N THR A 230 -3.93 -17.33 -27.65
CA THR A 230 -3.46 -16.43 -28.71
C THR A 230 -4.44 -15.27 -28.85
N LYS A 231 -3.92 -14.04 -28.79
CA LYS A 231 -4.69 -12.82 -29.02
C LYS A 231 -4.64 -12.48 -30.50
N THR A 232 -5.74 -12.04 -31.08
CA THR A 232 -5.77 -11.70 -32.51
C THR A 232 -6.45 -10.36 -32.77
N ILE A 233 -6.01 -9.69 -33.82
CA ILE A 233 -6.71 -8.57 -34.45
C ILE A 233 -7.27 -9.04 -35.79
N THR A 234 -8.50 -8.67 -36.11
CA THR A 234 -9.17 -8.96 -37.38
C THR A 234 -9.66 -7.67 -38.00
N PHE A 235 -9.09 -7.30 -39.14
CA PHE A 235 -9.51 -6.17 -39.96
C PHE A 235 -10.79 -6.50 -40.74
N THR A 236 -11.60 -5.50 -41.07
CA THR A 236 -12.84 -5.70 -41.84
C THR A 236 -12.60 -6.01 -43.31
N SER A 237 -11.38 -5.80 -43.82
CA SER A 237 -10.94 -6.23 -45.14
C SER A 237 -9.52 -6.80 -45.08
N ASN A 238 -9.14 -7.59 -46.10
CA ASN A 238 -7.77 -8.10 -46.20
C ASN A 238 -6.78 -6.95 -46.32
N VAL A 239 -5.68 -7.02 -45.57
CA VAL A 239 -4.61 -6.02 -45.68
C VAL A 239 -3.95 -6.19 -47.04
N ALA A 240 -3.92 -5.11 -47.83
CA ALA A 240 -3.42 -5.12 -49.21
C ALA A 240 -1.99 -5.64 -49.31
N ASN A 241 -1.64 -6.22 -50.46
CA ASN A 241 -0.30 -6.79 -50.68
C ASN A 241 0.78 -5.69 -50.55
N GLY A 242 1.73 -5.89 -49.65
CA GLY A 242 2.81 -4.94 -49.35
C GLY A 242 2.42 -3.78 -48.42
N ALA A 243 1.17 -3.69 -47.97
CA ALA A 243 0.79 -2.69 -46.97
C ALA A 243 1.23 -3.10 -45.57
N GLU A 244 1.76 -2.17 -44.79
CA GLU A 244 2.10 -2.40 -43.38
C GLU A 244 0.88 -2.20 -42.49
N ALA A 245 0.63 -3.12 -41.56
CA ALA A 245 -0.30 -2.93 -40.46
C ALA A 245 0.49 -2.87 -39.14
N LEU A 246 0.38 -1.74 -38.43
CA LEU A 246 1.06 -1.49 -37.17
C LEU A 246 0.03 -1.44 -36.03
N VAL A 247 0.23 -2.23 -34.99
CA VAL A 247 -0.58 -2.25 -33.77
C VAL A 247 0.31 -1.91 -32.59
N ILE A 248 -0.03 -0.86 -31.85
CA ILE A 248 0.68 -0.41 -30.66
C ILE A 248 -0.26 -0.51 -29.47
N TYR A 249 0.19 -1.15 -28.39
CA TYR A 249 -0.58 -1.23 -27.15
C TYR A 249 0.36 -1.21 -25.94
N GLY A 250 -0.15 -0.65 -24.84
CA GLY A 250 0.57 -0.57 -23.58
C GLY A 250 0.62 -1.91 -22.83
N PRO A 251 1.36 -1.96 -21.70
CA PRO A 251 1.34 -3.14 -20.86
C PRO A 251 -0.06 -3.31 -20.29
N VAL A 252 -0.58 -4.53 -20.35
CA VAL A 252 -1.71 -4.90 -19.49
C VAL A 252 -1.11 -5.16 -18.12
N SER A 253 -1.70 -4.58 -17.09
CA SER A 253 -1.31 -4.91 -15.71
C SER A 253 -1.65 -6.38 -15.43
N THR A 254 -0.71 -7.27 -15.76
CA THR A 254 -0.72 -8.68 -15.37
C THR A 254 0.18 -8.86 -14.15
N THR A 255 -0.28 -8.28 -13.03
CA THR A 255 0.09 -8.57 -11.63
C THR A 255 1.56 -8.83 -11.27
N GLY A 256 2.14 -7.93 -10.45
CA GLY A 256 3.36 -8.19 -9.67
C GLY A 256 3.28 -7.81 -8.18
N VAL A 257 2.15 -7.27 -7.72
CA VAL A 257 1.81 -7.16 -6.30
C VAL A 257 0.33 -7.49 -6.21
N PRO A 258 -0.12 -8.41 -5.34
CA PRO A 258 -1.55 -8.59 -5.11
C PRO A 258 -2.13 -7.23 -4.74
N SER A 259 -3.11 -6.73 -5.50
CA SER A 259 -3.83 -5.52 -5.08
C SER A 259 -4.42 -5.75 -3.70
N ASP A 260 -4.50 -4.70 -2.89
CA ASP A 260 -5.03 -4.77 -1.54
C ASP A 260 -6.40 -5.49 -1.54
N GLY A 261 -6.54 -6.50 -0.68
CA GLY A 261 -7.72 -7.38 -0.62
C GLY A 261 -7.71 -8.58 -1.58
N THR A 262 -6.75 -8.70 -2.51
CA THR A 262 -6.67 -9.88 -3.40
C THR A 262 -6.00 -11.09 -2.77
N ILE A 263 -5.29 -10.93 -1.64
CA ILE A 263 -4.96 -12.06 -0.76
C ILE A 263 -6.17 -12.31 0.14
N THR A 264 -7.07 -13.16 -0.34
CA THR A 264 -8.17 -13.70 0.47
C THR A 264 -7.75 -15.03 1.10
N PHE A 265 -8.49 -15.52 2.10
CA PHE A 265 -8.25 -16.84 2.67
C PHE A 265 -8.28 -17.98 1.62
N GLN A 266 -8.89 -17.77 0.45
CA GLN A 266 -8.92 -18.73 -0.65
C GLN A 266 -7.58 -18.86 -1.40
N LYS A 267 -6.71 -17.86 -1.29
CA LYS A 267 -5.32 -17.89 -1.80
C LYS A 267 -4.31 -18.36 -0.75
N LEU A 268 -4.75 -18.55 0.49
CA LEU A 268 -4.01 -19.31 1.48
C LEU A 268 -4.44 -20.78 1.30
N ALA A 269 -3.52 -21.68 1.00
CA ALA A 269 -3.84 -23.10 0.99
C ALA A 269 -4.41 -23.49 2.36
N GLY A 270 -5.43 -24.35 2.41
CA GLY A 270 -6.03 -24.78 3.69
C GLY A 270 -5.00 -25.35 4.68
N SER A 271 -3.90 -25.88 4.15
CA SER A 271 -2.73 -26.40 4.89
C SER A 271 -1.84 -25.31 5.51
N ASN A 272 -2.10 -24.03 5.30
CA ASN A 272 -1.31 -22.95 5.89
C ASN A 272 -1.70 -22.69 7.35
N PHE A 273 -2.92 -23.04 7.74
CA PHE A 273 -3.36 -23.03 9.13
C PHE A 273 -3.34 -24.44 9.68
N GLN A 274 -2.39 -24.70 10.58
CA GLN A 274 -2.21 -26.00 11.20
C GLN A 274 -2.76 -26.00 12.60
N THR A 275 -3.29 -27.16 13.00
CA THR A 275 -3.60 -27.45 14.39
C THR A 275 -2.94 -28.76 14.75
N ASP A 276 -2.00 -28.71 15.68
CA ASP A 276 -1.47 -29.90 16.32
C ASP A 276 -2.07 -30.04 17.72
N THR A 277 -2.36 -31.28 18.10
CA THR A 277 -2.88 -31.61 19.43
C THR A 277 -2.01 -32.66 20.09
N TYR A 278 -1.69 -32.44 21.37
CA TYR A 278 -0.92 -33.39 22.16
C TYR A 278 -1.55 -33.58 23.53
N THR A 279 -1.04 -34.56 24.28
CA THR A 279 -1.40 -34.78 25.68
C THR A 279 -0.15 -34.71 26.53
N GLY A 280 -0.19 -33.87 27.57
CA GLY A 280 0.86 -33.80 28.58
C GLY A 280 0.98 -35.10 29.35
N ASN A 281 2.21 -35.51 29.67
CA ASN A 281 2.50 -36.66 30.53
C ASN A 281 3.17 -36.26 31.84
N GLY A 282 3.29 -34.95 32.12
CA GLY A 282 3.95 -34.42 33.31
C GLY A 282 5.49 -34.39 33.25
N SER A 283 6.13 -34.85 32.16
CA SER A 283 7.60 -34.88 32.06
C SER A 283 8.17 -34.40 30.72
N THR A 284 7.44 -34.53 29.61
CA THR A 284 7.89 -34.10 28.28
C THR A 284 7.72 -32.59 28.13
N THR A 285 8.78 -31.90 27.70
CA THR A 285 8.76 -30.46 27.43
C THR A 285 8.78 -30.13 25.94
N SER A 286 9.30 -31.00 25.08
CA SER A 286 9.40 -30.77 23.63
C SER A 286 8.41 -31.63 22.84
N TYR A 287 7.77 -30.99 21.87
CA TYR A 287 6.78 -31.58 20.98
C TYR A 287 7.12 -31.26 19.52
N THR A 288 6.91 -32.22 18.62
CA THR A 288 7.19 -32.06 17.19
C THR A 288 5.94 -31.60 16.45
N LEU A 289 5.97 -30.37 15.94
CA LEU A 289 4.96 -29.77 15.08
C LEU A 289 4.93 -30.46 13.71
N THR A 290 3.75 -30.57 13.12
CA THR A 290 3.54 -31.09 11.77
C THR A 290 4.25 -30.25 10.72
N GLN A 291 4.25 -28.92 10.87
CA GLN A 291 4.91 -27.98 9.96
C GLN A 291 5.93 -27.09 10.67
N SER A 292 6.90 -26.59 9.89
CA SER A 292 7.90 -25.66 10.41
C SER A 292 7.33 -24.29 10.76
N VAL A 293 7.86 -23.70 11.81
CA VAL A 293 7.61 -22.33 12.27
C VAL A 293 8.93 -21.59 12.44
N LEU A 294 8.93 -20.28 12.23
CA LEU A 294 10.14 -19.47 12.38
C LEU A 294 10.40 -19.13 13.86
N THR A 295 9.35 -18.77 14.59
CA THR A 295 9.46 -18.32 15.99
C THR A 295 8.24 -18.74 16.81
N ALA A 296 8.35 -18.68 18.13
CA ALA A 296 7.24 -18.92 19.07
C ALA A 296 6.04 -17.98 18.87
N ASN A 297 6.25 -16.78 18.33
CA ASN A 297 5.20 -15.80 18.10
C ASN A 297 4.23 -16.19 16.99
N HIS A 298 4.57 -17.22 16.19
CA HIS A 298 3.69 -17.74 15.14
C HIS A 298 2.63 -18.72 15.66
N LEU A 299 2.73 -19.11 16.94
CA LEU A 299 1.88 -20.13 17.55
C LEU A 299 0.92 -19.47 18.55
N PHE A 300 -0.30 -19.97 18.55
CA PHE A 300 -1.24 -19.89 19.67
C PHE A 300 -1.27 -21.25 20.36
N VAL A 301 -0.74 -21.32 21.58
CA VAL A 301 -0.66 -22.56 22.36
C VAL A 301 -1.56 -22.48 23.58
N THR A 302 -2.43 -23.47 23.79
CA THR A 302 -3.16 -23.66 25.04
C THR A 302 -2.78 -24.96 25.72
N VAL A 303 -2.78 -24.96 27.06
CA VAL A 303 -2.58 -26.15 27.90
C VAL A 303 -3.76 -26.22 28.86
N ALA A 304 -4.51 -27.32 28.83
CA ALA A 304 -5.77 -27.49 29.57
C ALA A 304 -6.76 -26.30 29.34
N GLY A 305 -6.75 -25.72 28.14
CA GLY A 305 -7.57 -24.56 27.78
C GLY A 305 -6.98 -23.20 28.15
N VAL A 306 -5.90 -23.15 28.92
CA VAL A 306 -5.24 -21.89 29.33
C VAL A 306 -4.22 -21.45 28.28
N LEU A 307 -4.36 -20.23 27.76
CA LEU A 307 -3.43 -19.63 26.81
C LEU A 307 -2.03 -19.47 27.42
N GLN A 308 -1.02 -19.96 26.71
CA GLN A 308 0.38 -19.86 27.10
C GLN A 308 1.03 -18.66 26.41
N THR A 309 1.99 -18.02 27.07
CA THR A 309 2.67 -16.83 26.52
C THR A 309 3.93 -17.24 25.75
N PRO A 310 4.09 -16.86 24.47
CA PRO A 310 5.31 -17.11 23.70
C PRO A 310 6.55 -16.60 24.43
N THR A 311 7.68 -17.28 24.26
CA THR A 311 9.02 -16.99 24.82
C THR A 311 9.16 -17.12 26.34
N SER A 312 8.09 -16.96 27.11
CA SER A 312 8.10 -17.14 28.58
C SER A 312 7.55 -18.50 29.03
N SER A 313 6.50 -18.99 28.36
CA SER A 313 5.91 -20.32 28.62
C SER A 313 6.40 -21.38 27.64
N TYR A 314 6.80 -20.98 26.42
CA TYR A 314 7.34 -21.88 25.40
C TYR A 314 8.21 -21.16 24.36
N SER A 315 9.10 -21.88 23.70
CA SER A 315 9.83 -21.47 22.49
C SER A 315 9.45 -22.36 21.30
N ALA A 316 9.65 -21.88 20.07
CA ALA A 316 9.46 -22.71 18.88
C ALA A 316 10.39 -22.28 17.74
N SER A 317 10.94 -23.26 17.03
CA SER A 317 11.77 -23.08 15.83
C SER A 317 11.80 -24.36 15.01
N GLY A 318 11.77 -24.25 13.67
CA GLY A 318 11.65 -25.41 12.80
C GLY A 318 10.38 -26.18 13.15
N THR A 319 10.46 -27.50 13.31
CA THR A 319 9.31 -28.33 13.73
C THR A 319 9.25 -28.55 15.24
N THR A 320 10.00 -27.80 16.05
CA THR A 320 10.07 -28.07 17.50
C THR A 320 9.38 -26.98 18.30
N LEU A 321 8.38 -27.36 19.10
CA LEU A 321 7.81 -26.57 20.19
C LEU A 321 8.43 -27.06 21.51
N THR A 322 8.88 -26.15 22.38
CA THR A 322 9.45 -26.50 23.68
C THR A 322 8.84 -25.66 24.80
N PHE A 323 8.18 -26.29 25.76
CA PHE A 323 7.68 -25.64 26.97
C PHE A 323 8.79 -25.43 28.00
N THR A 324 8.69 -24.36 28.79
CA THR A 324 9.63 -24.09 29.90
C THR A 324 9.38 -24.98 31.12
N ALA A 325 8.16 -25.53 31.25
CA ALA A 325 7.80 -26.55 32.22
C ALA A 325 6.93 -27.63 31.56
N ALA A 326 7.09 -28.90 31.98
CA ALA A 326 6.34 -29.99 31.38
C ALA A 326 4.83 -29.82 31.62
N PRO A 327 3.98 -29.84 30.58
CA PRO A 327 2.54 -29.84 30.77
C PRO A 327 2.09 -31.02 31.64
N ALA A 328 1.16 -30.75 32.57
CA ALA A 328 0.69 -31.74 33.53
C ALA A 328 0.16 -33.02 32.87
N ASN A 329 0.19 -34.14 33.60
CA ASN A 329 -0.32 -35.41 33.09
C ASN A 329 -1.80 -35.28 32.68
N SER A 330 -2.11 -35.79 31.49
CA SER A 330 -3.43 -35.69 30.83
C SER A 330 -3.87 -34.28 30.43
N ALA A 331 -3.05 -33.24 30.57
CA ALA A 331 -3.40 -31.91 30.07
C ALA A 331 -3.46 -31.90 28.54
N ALA A 332 -4.59 -31.47 27.97
CA ALA A 332 -4.71 -31.29 26.52
C ALA A 332 -3.87 -30.08 26.08
N ILE A 333 -3.04 -30.29 25.06
CA ILE A 333 -2.22 -29.24 24.44
C ILE A 333 -2.77 -29.00 23.05
N VAL A 334 -3.13 -27.76 22.74
CA VAL A 334 -3.60 -27.38 21.40
C VAL A 334 -2.71 -26.28 20.87
N VAL A 335 -2.13 -26.50 19.69
CA VAL A 335 -1.21 -25.58 19.03
C VAL A 335 -1.81 -25.19 17.70
N ARG A 336 -2.20 -23.93 17.55
CA ARG A 336 -2.68 -23.37 16.29
C ARG A 336 -1.63 -22.43 15.72
N TYR A 337 -1.27 -22.60 14.46
CA TYR A 337 -0.17 -21.84 13.89
C TYR A 337 -0.23 -21.74 12.38
N TYR A 338 0.51 -20.77 11.86
CA TYR A 338 0.74 -20.63 10.43
C TYR A 338 1.97 -21.44 10.04
N ALA A 339 1.87 -22.25 8.98
CA ALA A 339 3.03 -22.90 8.41
C ALA A 339 4.02 -21.83 7.92
N GLY A 340 5.18 -21.76 8.56
CA GLY A 340 6.30 -20.98 8.07
C GLY A 340 6.95 -21.76 6.94
N ALA A 341 6.67 -21.39 5.69
CA ALA A 341 7.51 -21.84 4.59
C ALA A 341 8.87 -21.16 4.74
N SER A 342 9.91 -21.94 5.04
CA SER A 342 11.26 -21.48 4.74
C SER A 342 11.45 -21.63 3.24
N PHE A 343 11.59 -20.50 2.54
CA PHE A 343 12.19 -20.52 1.20
C PHE A 343 13.66 -20.87 1.42
N ASN A 344 13.97 -22.16 1.42
CA ASN A 344 15.36 -22.58 1.53
C ASN A 344 16.06 -22.15 0.25
N VAL A 345 17.11 -21.36 0.40
CA VAL A 345 18.21 -21.40 -0.58
C VAL A 345 18.63 -22.87 -0.67
N PRO A 346 18.74 -23.47 -1.87
CA PRO A 346 19.27 -24.83 -1.98
C PRO A 346 20.58 -24.90 -1.18
N THR A 347 20.67 -25.82 -0.23
CA THR A 347 21.91 -25.99 0.53
C THR A 347 23.05 -26.29 -0.44
N ASP A 348 24.28 -25.94 -0.07
CA ASP A 348 25.47 -26.23 -0.87
C ASP A 348 25.42 -27.67 -1.40
N ASN A 349 25.68 -27.83 -2.71
CA ASN A 349 25.67 -29.10 -3.43
C ASN A 349 24.32 -29.86 -3.52
N SER A 350 23.18 -29.25 -3.14
CA SER A 350 21.88 -29.93 -3.17
C SER A 350 21.19 -29.95 -4.54
N VAL A 351 21.62 -29.14 -5.49
CA VAL A 351 21.10 -29.14 -6.86
C VAL A 351 21.87 -30.17 -7.69
N THR A 352 21.30 -31.36 -7.86
CA THR A 352 21.84 -32.44 -8.69
C THR A 352 21.38 -32.29 -10.15
N SER A 353 22.06 -32.93 -11.10
CA SER A 353 21.65 -32.92 -12.52
C SER A 353 20.20 -33.36 -12.74
N ALA A 354 19.68 -34.32 -11.95
CA ALA A 354 18.27 -34.75 -12.03
C ALA A 354 17.24 -33.69 -11.60
N LYS A 355 17.67 -32.65 -10.87
CA LYS A 355 16.83 -31.51 -10.46
C LYS A 355 16.86 -30.38 -11.49
N ILE A 356 17.67 -30.52 -12.54
CA ILE A 356 17.75 -29.61 -13.67
C ILE A 356 17.11 -30.33 -14.85
N VAL A 357 16.03 -29.77 -15.39
CA VAL A 357 15.41 -30.34 -16.60
C VAL A 357 16.37 -30.13 -17.76
N ASP A 358 16.60 -31.18 -18.55
CA ASP A 358 17.54 -31.11 -19.67
C ASP A 358 17.14 -30.00 -20.67
N GLY A 359 18.15 -29.24 -21.12
CA GLY A 359 17.97 -28.10 -22.03
C GLY A 359 17.39 -26.82 -21.42
N THR A 360 17.07 -26.77 -20.12
CA THR A 360 16.50 -25.56 -19.49
C THR A 360 17.53 -24.53 -19.03
N ILE A 361 18.78 -24.93 -18.83
CA ILE A 361 19.89 -24.00 -18.57
C ILE A 361 20.57 -23.69 -19.91
N THR A 362 20.46 -22.44 -20.33
CA THR A 362 21.01 -21.95 -21.60
C THR A 362 22.29 -21.15 -21.37
N LYS A 363 23.02 -20.85 -22.46
CA LYS A 363 24.25 -20.04 -22.39
C LYS A 363 24.01 -18.64 -21.80
N THR A 364 22.80 -18.11 -21.90
CA THR A 364 22.40 -16.83 -21.30
C THR A 364 22.19 -16.90 -19.79
N ASP A 365 21.93 -18.09 -19.25
CA ASP A 365 21.70 -18.30 -17.81
C ASP A 365 23.02 -18.48 -17.03
N LEU A 366 24.11 -18.72 -17.75
CA LEU A 366 25.46 -18.86 -17.22
C LEU A 366 26.23 -17.57 -17.46
N ALA A 367 26.49 -16.81 -16.40
CA ALA A 367 27.41 -15.67 -16.46
C ALA A 367 28.84 -16.17 -16.65
N PHE A 368 29.20 -16.48 -17.89
CA PHE A 368 30.57 -16.84 -18.23
C PHE A 368 31.46 -15.63 -18.00
N ASN A 369 32.36 -15.71 -17.00
CA ASN A 369 33.49 -14.80 -16.89
C ASN A 369 34.53 -15.23 -17.94
N PRO A 370 34.78 -14.44 -19.00
CA PRO A 370 35.73 -14.82 -20.04
C PRO A 370 37.17 -14.97 -19.53
N GLU A 371 37.51 -14.45 -18.34
CA GLU A 371 38.83 -14.65 -17.72
C GLU A 371 39.01 -16.06 -17.13
N ASP A 372 37.94 -16.74 -16.69
CA ASP A 372 38.03 -18.11 -16.15
C ASP A 372 38.25 -19.16 -17.26
N ASP A 373 37.62 -18.97 -18.43
CA ASP A 373 37.78 -19.86 -19.58
C ASP A 373 39.13 -19.69 -20.30
N ALA A 374 39.78 -18.53 -20.16
CA ALA A 374 41.11 -18.30 -20.71
C ALA A 374 42.17 -19.19 -20.04
N VAL A 375 41.99 -19.51 -18.75
CA VAL A 375 42.88 -20.42 -18.01
C VAL A 375 42.65 -21.87 -18.43
N ALA A 376 41.39 -22.27 -18.64
CA ALA A 376 41.06 -23.62 -19.12
C ALA A 376 41.56 -23.87 -20.55
N LEU A 377 41.48 -22.86 -21.42
CA LEU A 377 41.99 -22.96 -22.80
C LEU A 377 43.52 -22.92 -22.87
N ALA A 378 44.18 -22.13 -22.00
CA ALA A 378 45.65 -22.11 -21.91
C ALA A 378 46.22 -23.45 -21.41
N ILE A 379 45.58 -24.10 -20.43
CA ILE A 379 46.00 -25.42 -19.94
C ILE A 379 45.74 -26.54 -20.97
N ALA A 380 44.68 -26.43 -21.77
CA ALA A 380 44.34 -27.41 -22.80
C ALA A 380 45.19 -27.29 -24.08
N LEU A 381 45.75 -26.10 -24.36
CA LEU A 381 46.58 -25.85 -25.54
C LEU A 381 48.10 -25.92 -25.26
N GLY A 382 48.50 -26.06 -23.99
CA GLY A 382 49.90 -26.19 -23.58
C GLY A 382 50.54 -24.86 -23.18
#